data_AF-A0A7D4BJL3-F1
#
_entry.id   AF-A0A7D4BJL3-F1
#
_cell.length_a   1.000
_cell.length_b   1.000
_cell.length_c   1.000
_cell.angle_alpha   90.00
_cell.angle_beta   90.00
_cell.angle_gamma   90.00
#
_symmetry.space_group_name_H-M   'P 1'
#
loop_
_entity.id
_entity.type
_entity.pdbx_description
1 polymer ?
#
loop_
_entity_poly.entity_id
_entity_poly.type
_entity_poly.pdbx_seq_one_letter_code
_entity_poly.pdbx_strand_id
1 'polypeptide(L)'
;MVNMNKLFDWLLIAILCSSCTIEQDLTSYDSISKEEIKINNKQIAINNNPNDVIKIFGENYTHKVKRVKELFSGELEDSYPLFYYDYDFKGLNINYFSYDENGAKYLNYYLITNDKYILSIRNQKIKIGDNISVLETLFPKSFLIMKKQLNKTKSNVFMHVFIKDYDSYLLLFEIEYSTKKIKSITIQNMDNTD
;
A
#
# COMPACT_ATOMS: atom_id res chain seq x y z
N MET A 1 12.11 -2.62 24.43
CA MET A 1 12.74 -3.12 23.19
C MET A 1 11.72 -3.11 22.08
N VAL A 2 11.74 -2.10 21.21
CA VAL A 2 10.89 -2.07 20.02
C VAL A 2 11.51 -3.05 19.01
N ASN A 3 10.67 -3.91 18.45
CA ASN A 3 11.08 -4.95 17.52
C ASN A 3 11.54 -4.30 16.19
N MET A 4 12.82 -3.93 16.14
CA MET A 4 13.46 -3.16 15.04
C MET A 4 13.29 -3.81 13.66
N ASN A 5 13.04 -5.12 13.61
CA ASN A 5 12.82 -5.85 12.36
C ASN A 5 11.59 -5.33 11.58
N LYS A 6 10.51 -4.94 12.27
CA LYS A 6 9.34 -4.40 11.57
C LYS A 6 9.58 -3.01 11.02
N LEU A 7 10.30 -2.14 11.75
CA LEU A 7 10.57 -0.78 11.29
C LEU A 7 11.50 -0.78 10.06
N PHE A 8 12.44 -1.74 10.01
CA PHE A 8 13.33 -1.95 8.87
C PHE A 8 12.56 -2.38 7.61
N ASP A 9 11.50 -3.18 7.74
CA ASP A 9 10.68 -3.60 6.59
C ASP A 9 9.93 -2.41 5.94
N TRP A 10 9.42 -1.47 6.75
CA TRP A 10 8.75 -0.25 6.26
C TRP A 10 9.74 0.75 5.64
N LEU A 11 10.93 0.89 6.25
CA LEU A 11 12.01 1.69 5.70
C LEU A 11 12.55 1.09 4.40
N LEU A 12 12.60 -0.24 4.26
CA LEU A 12 13.02 -0.92 3.04
C LEU A 12 12.00 -0.72 1.91
N ILE A 13 10.69 -0.71 2.21
CA ILE A 13 9.64 -0.36 1.23
C ILE A 13 9.81 1.10 0.78
N ALA A 14 10.03 2.04 1.71
CA ALA A 14 10.27 3.44 1.38
C ALA A 14 11.57 3.67 0.57
N ILE A 15 12.67 2.96 0.90
CA ILE A 15 13.95 3.04 0.18
C ILE A 15 13.90 2.37 -1.20
N LEU A 16 13.14 1.28 -1.36
CA LEU A 16 12.92 0.66 -2.68
C LEU A 16 12.07 1.57 -3.58
N CYS A 17 11.22 2.43 -3.02
CA CYS A 17 10.51 3.48 -3.75
C CYS A 17 11.39 4.70 -4.06
N SER A 18 12.32 5.12 -3.18
CA SER A 18 13.12 6.36 -3.37
C SER A 18 14.46 6.18 -4.08
N SER A 19 15.02 4.96 -4.13
CA SER A 19 16.32 4.69 -4.80
C SER A 19 16.24 4.52 -6.32
N CYS A 20 15.07 4.77 -6.91
CA CYS A 20 14.84 4.76 -8.34
C CYS A 20 13.98 5.97 -8.70
N THR A 21 14.63 7.13 -8.84
CA THR A 21 14.24 8.16 -9.83
C THR A 21 14.38 7.55 -11.24
N ILE A 22 13.65 6.47 -11.48
CA ILE A 22 13.19 6.12 -12.81
C ILE A 22 12.21 7.25 -13.10
N GLU A 23 12.53 8.09 -14.07
CA GLU A 23 11.53 8.83 -14.82
C GLU A 23 10.51 7.76 -15.27
N GLN A 24 9.48 7.53 -14.46
CA GLN A 24 8.62 6.36 -14.58
C GLN A 24 7.91 6.53 -15.90
N ASP A 25 8.35 5.80 -16.92
CA ASP A 25 7.60 5.66 -18.15
C ASP A 25 6.28 4.98 -17.80
N LEU A 26 5.28 5.79 -17.45
CA LEU A 26 3.94 5.40 -17.04
C LEU A 26 3.30 4.48 -18.08
N THR A 27 3.77 4.52 -19.34
CA THR A 27 3.26 3.68 -20.44
C THR A 27 3.71 2.21 -20.34
N SER A 28 4.79 1.95 -19.61
CA SER A 28 5.39 0.62 -19.42
C SER A 28 4.64 -0.23 -18.38
N TYR A 29 3.80 0.38 -17.54
CA TYR A 29 3.02 -0.31 -16.52
C TYR A 29 1.52 -0.30 -16.84
N ASP A 30 0.78 -1.20 -16.21
CA ASP A 30 -0.68 -1.16 -16.24
C ASP A 30 -1.21 -0.08 -15.29
N SER A 31 -2.41 0.38 -15.62
CA SER A 31 -3.13 1.39 -14.85
C SER A 31 -4.60 1.03 -14.73
N ILE A 32 -5.20 1.39 -13.59
CA ILE A 32 -6.56 1.03 -13.19
C ILE A 32 -7.29 2.26 -12.64
N SER A 33 -8.61 2.34 -12.86
CA SER A 33 -9.43 3.39 -12.25
C SER A 33 -9.82 3.04 -10.82
N LYS A 34 -9.91 4.04 -9.94
CA LYS A 34 -10.23 3.84 -8.52
C LYS A 34 -11.59 3.15 -8.32
N GLU A 35 -12.58 3.42 -9.19
CA GLU A 35 -13.91 2.83 -9.15
C GLU A 35 -13.90 1.32 -9.41
N GLU A 36 -12.85 0.82 -10.06
CA GLU A 36 -12.67 -0.60 -10.32
C GLU A 36 -12.15 -1.36 -9.10
N ILE A 37 -11.66 -0.66 -8.06
CA ILE A 37 -10.99 -1.25 -6.89
C ILE A 37 -11.93 -1.25 -5.68
N LYS A 38 -12.23 -2.43 -5.16
CA LYS A 38 -13.07 -2.61 -3.96
C LYS A 38 -12.43 -3.59 -2.99
N ILE A 39 -12.61 -3.38 -1.69
CA ILE A 39 -12.26 -4.36 -0.64
C ILE A 39 -13.55 -4.89 -0.04
N ASN A 40 -13.75 -6.21 -0.07
CA ASN A 40 -14.98 -6.86 0.39
C ASN A 40 -16.25 -6.21 -0.20
N ASN A 41 -16.21 -5.90 -1.50
CA ASN A 41 -17.25 -5.19 -2.26
C ASN A 41 -17.53 -3.74 -1.81
N LYS A 42 -16.74 -3.17 -0.89
CA LYS A 42 -16.85 -1.78 -0.49
C LYS A 42 -15.85 -0.95 -1.27
N GLN A 43 -16.34 0.17 -1.80
CA GLN A 43 -15.50 1.12 -2.52
C GLN A 43 -14.42 1.65 -1.58
N ILE A 44 -13.17 1.60 -2.04
CA ILE A 44 -12.05 2.15 -1.27
C ILE A 44 -12.12 3.67 -1.38
N ALA A 45 -11.93 4.34 -0.25
CA ALA A 45 -12.01 5.77 -0.16
C ALA A 45 -10.61 6.35 0.09
N ILE A 46 -9.99 6.88 -0.96
CA ILE A 46 -8.59 7.33 -0.93
C ILE A 46 -8.46 8.73 -0.31
N ASN A 47 -9.51 9.56 -0.37
CA ASN A 47 -9.51 10.94 0.18
C ASN A 47 -10.60 11.18 1.23
N ASN A 48 -11.18 10.12 1.81
CA ASN A 48 -12.25 10.32 2.78
C ASN A 48 -11.70 10.55 4.19
N ASN A 49 -12.55 11.15 5.02
CA ASN A 49 -12.33 11.22 6.45
C ASN A 49 -12.11 9.79 7.01
N PRO A 50 -11.07 9.56 7.85
CA PRO A 50 -10.83 8.26 8.46
C PRO A 50 -12.06 7.66 9.14
N ASN A 51 -12.94 8.51 9.71
CA ASN A 51 -14.18 8.08 10.34
C ASN A 51 -15.12 7.36 9.37
N ASP A 52 -15.15 7.75 8.10
CA ASP A 52 -15.99 7.10 7.09
C ASP A 52 -15.42 5.74 6.71
N VAL A 53 -14.09 5.64 6.63
CA VAL A 53 -13.39 4.39 6.35
C VAL A 53 -13.51 3.40 7.50
N ILE A 54 -13.47 3.88 8.74
CA ILE A 54 -13.71 3.05 9.93
C ILE A 54 -15.13 2.49 9.92
N LYS A 55 -16.16 3.30 9.63
CA LYS A 55 -17.56 2.83 9.48
C LYS A 55 -17.70 1.75 8.41
N ILE A 56 -16.90 1.81 7.35
CA ILE A 56 -16.88 0.81 6.28
C ILE A 56 -16.33 -0.53 6.78
N PHE A 57 -15.30 -0.57 7.63
CA PHE A 57 -14.63 -1.83 8.01
C PHE A 57 -14.98 -2.37 9.41
N GLY A 58 -15.68 -1.60 10.24
CA GLY A 58 -16.33 -2.05 11.48
C GLY A 58 -15.75 -1.46 12.77
N GLU A 59 -16.30 -1.84 13.91
CA GLU A 59 -15.96 -1.23 15.21
C GLU A 59 -14.82 -1.95 15.97
N ASN A 60 -14.48 -3.18 15.56
CA ASN A 60 -13.44 -3.98 16.19
C ASN A 60 -12.06 -3.74 15.56
N TYR A 61 -11.47 -2.58 15.84
CA TYR A 61 -10.12 -2.20 15.38
C TYR A 61 -9.23 -1.77 16.54
N THR A 62 -7.92 -1.86 16.34
CA THR A 62 -6.95 -1.20 17.21
C THR A 62 -6.55 0.12 16.58
N HIS A 63 -6.73 1.22 17.32
CA HIS A 63 -6.29 2.55 16.93
C HIS A 63 -5.00 2.92 17.65
N LYS A 64 -4.00 3.41 16.92
CA LYS A 64 -2.78 3.99 17.49
C LYS A 64 -2.47 5.30 16.82
N VAL A 65 -2.16 6.31 17.62
CA VAL A 65 -1.61 7.59 17.16
C VAL A 65 -0.15 7.65 17.58
N LYS A 66 0.73 8.06 16.68
CA LYS A 66 2.15 8.29 16.97
C LYS A 66 2.58 9.64 16.45
N ARG A 67 3.40 10.36 17.21
CA ARG A 67 4.06 11.57 16.72
C ARG A 67 5.26 11.18 15.88
N VAL A 68 5.45 11.80 14.72
CA VAL A 68 6.53 11.43 13.80
C VAL A 68 7.91 11.66 14.41
N LYS A 69 8.08 12.74 15.19
CA LYS A 69 9.30 13.01 15.98
C LYS A 69 9.66 11.92 16.99
N GLU A 70 8.71 11.08 17.40
CA GLU A 70 8.98 9.94 18.30
C GLU A 70 9.46 8.70 17.55
N LEU A 71 9.26 8.65 16.23
CA LEU A 71 9.72 7.58 15.35
C LEU A 71 11.12 7.85 14.78
N PHE A 72 11.50 9.13 14.68
CA PHE A 72 12.79 9.57 14.16
C PHE A 72 13.45 10.52 15.15
N SER A 73 14.56 10.11 15.74
CA SER A 73 15.31 10.90 16.73
C SER A 73 16.16 12.03 16.11
N GLY A 74 15.92 12.40 14.86
CA GLY A 74 16.65 13.44 14.13
C GLY A 74 15.83 14.73 13.97
N GLU A 75 16.48 15.79 13.50
CA GLU A 75 15.78 17.01 13.06
C GLU A 75 14.95 16.67 11.82
N LEU A 76 13.62 16.76 11.95
CA LEU A 76 12.69 16.61 10.84
C LEU A 76 12.39 18.00 10.28
N GLU A 77 12.38 18.13 8.96
CA GLU A 77 11.94 19.34 8.28
C GLU A 77 10.48 19.64 8.61
N ASP A 78 10.10 20.92 8.58
CA ASP A 78 8.72 21.37 8.85
C ASP A 78 7.70 20.84 7.81
N SER A 79 8.19 20.32 6.69
CA SER A 79 7.43 19.67 5.62
C SER A 79 6.96 18.26 5.98
N TYR A 80 7.43 17.67 7.08
CA TYR A 80 7.03 16.31 7.46
C TYR A 80 5.67 16.28 8.18
N PRO A 81 4.85 15.24 7.96
CA PRO A 81 3.65 15.04 8.76
C PRO A 81 4.03 14.95 10.24
N LEU A 82 3.18 15.49 11.11
CA LEU A 82 3.41 15.51 12.56
C LEU A 82 2.82 14.29 13.26
N PHE A 83 1.77 13.69 12.69
CA PHE A 83 1.03 12.57 13.28
C PHE A 83 0.80 11.44 12.28
N TYR A 84 0.98 10.20 12.75
CA TYR A 84 0.53 8.97 12.09
C TYR A 84 -0.65 8.36 12.85
N TYR A 85 -1.67 7.94 12.11
CA TYR A 85 -2.86 7.26 12.63
C TYR A 85 -2.94 5.87 12.01
N ASP A 86 -2.69 4.84 12.81
CA ASP A 86 -2.77 3.44 12.42
C ASP A 86 -4.11 2.83 12.88
N TYR A 87 -4.89 2.32 11.93
CA TYR A 87 -6.12 1.58 12.18
C TYR A 87 -5.95 0.13 11.72
N ASP A 88 -5.87 -0.82 12.66
CA ASP A 88 -5.70 -2.24 12.37
C ASP A 88 -6.99 -3.04 12.62
N PHE A 89 -7.54 -3.60 11.55
CA PHE A 89 -8.72 -4.45 11.54
C PHE A 89 -8.37 -5.95 11.53
N LYS A 90 -7.31 -6.37 12.21
CA LYS A 90 -6.80 -7.76 12.19
C LYS A 90 -6.47 -8.21 10.76
N GLY A 91 -5.51 -7.55 10.14
CA GLY A 91 -4.96 -7.92 8.81
C GLY A 91 -5.38 -7.03 7.64
N LEU A 92 -6.15 -5.97 7.91
CA LEU A 92 -6.26 -4.79 7.07
C LEU A 92 -5.78 -3.63 7.93
N ASN A 93 -4.66 -3.04 7.56
CA ASN A 93 -4.15 -1.84 8.18
C ASN A 93 -4.44 -0.64 7.28
N ILE A 94 -4.91 0.45 7.87
CA ILE A 94 -5.18 1.70 7.18
C ILE A 94 -4.41 2.77 7.92
N ASN A 95 -3.56 3.48 7.20
CA ASN A 95 -2.70 4.50 7.78
C ASN A 95 -3.02 5.86 7.19
N TYR A 96 -3.11 6.85 8.06
CA TYR A 96 -3.24 8.26 7.68
C TYR A 96 -2.14 9.09 8.30
N PHE A 97 -1.76 10.17 7.63
CA PHE A 97 -0.92 11.21 8.18
C PHE A 97 -1.70 12.52 8.38
N SER A 98 -1.18 13.38 9.24
CA SER A 98 -1.67 14.74 9.41
C SER A 98 -0.52 15.68 9.78
N TYR A 99 -0.54 16.89 9.24
CA TYR A 99 0.45 17.95 9.51
C TYR A 99 0.13 18.74 10.78
N ASP A 100 -1.01 18.48 11.40
CA ASP A 100 -1.46 19.10 12.65
C ASP A 100 -2.23 18.07 13.50
N GLU A 101 -2.41 18.36 14.79
CA GLU A 101 -3.03 17.40 15.72
C GLU A 101 -4.53 17.20 15.44
N ASN A 102 -5.18 18.21 14.83
CA ASN A 102 -6.63 18.27 14.66
C ASN A 102 -7.10 18.63 13.24
N GLY A 103 -6.21 18.71 12.25
CA GLY A 103 -6.60 19.10 10.90
C GLY A 103 -6.73 17.92 9.96
N ALA A 104 -6.45 18.20 8.69
CA ALA A 104 -6.76 17.30 7.60
C ALA A 104 -5.92 16.02 7.71
N LYS A 105 -6.59 14.88 7.60
CA LYS A 105 -5.96 13.56 7.57
C LYS A 105 -5.96 13.07 6.14
N TYR A 106 -4.77 12.70 5.68
CA TYR A 106 -4.53 12.22 4.33
C TYR A 106 -4.18 10.76 4.40
N LEU A 107 -4.75 9.97 3.50
CA LEU A 107 -4.42 8.56 3.43
C LEU A 107 -2.96 8.41 3.04
N ASN A 108 -2.24 7.60 3.80
CA ASN A 108 -0.92 7.14 3.43
C ASN A 108 -1.04 5.81 2.69
N TYR A 109 -1.68 4.81 3.30
CA TYR A 109 -1.89 3.52 2.65
C TYR A 109 -3.06 2.70 3.22
N TYR A 110 -3.52 1.75 2.40
CA TYR A 110 -4.20 0.53 2.82
C TYR A 110 -3.26 -0.65 2.66
N LEU A 111 -3.12 -1.50 3.67
CA LEU A 111 -2.30 -2.71 3.63
C LEU A 111 -3.16 -3.93 3.99
N ILE A 112 -3.31 -4.85 3.04
CA ILE A 112 -4.00 -6.12 3.20
C ILE A 112 -2.96 -7.23 3.37
N THR A 113 -3.07 -7.99 4.45
CA THR A 113 -2.17 -9.11 4.80
C THR A 113 -2.91 -10.37 5.21
N ASN A 114 -4.25 -10.35 5.18
CA ASN A 114 -5.10 -11.46 5.57
C ASN A 114 -6.10 -11.80 4.46
N ASP A 115 -6.34 -13.09 4.25
CA ASP A 115 -7.17 -13.67 3.18
C ASP A 115 -8.68 -13.42 3.36
N LYS A 116 -9.14 -13.00 4.55
CA LYS A 116 -10.52 -12.57 4.77
C LYS A 116 -10.88 -11.28 4.02
N TYR A 117 -9.87 -10.52 3.58
CA TYR A 117 -10.07 -9.30 2.78
C TYR A 117 -9.86 -9.63 1.31
N ILE A 118 -10.92 -9.48 0.55
CA ILE A 118 -10.96 -9.78 -0.88
C ILE A 118 -10.86 -8.46 -1.65
N LEU A 119 -9.75 -8.28 -2.36
CA LEU A 119 -9.63 -7.21 -3.34
C LEU A 119 -10.42 -7.63 -4.58
N SER A 120 -11.42 -6.86 -4.95
CA SER A 120 -12.17 -7.04 -6.19
C SER A 120 -11.72 -5.98 -7.18
N ILE A 121 -11.26 -6.45 -8.34
CA ILE A 121 -10.84 -5.62 -9.46
C ILE A 121 -11.66 -6.04 -10.67
N ARG A 122 -12.51 -5.15 -11.17
CA ARG A 122 -13.52 -5.50 -12.19
C ARG A 122 -14.37 -6.68 -11.68
N ASN A 123 -14.33 -7.82 -12.38
CA ASN A 123 -15.00 -9.06 -12.01
C ASN A 123 -14.09 -10.10 -11.34
N GLN A 124 -12.80 -9.78 -11.14
CA GLN A 124 -11.85 -10.70 -10.53
C GLN A 124 -11.72 -10.45 -9.03
N LYS A 125 -11.60 -11.55 -8.28
CA LYS A 125 -11.40 -11.53 -6.83
C LYS A 125 -10.00 -12.03 -6.54
N ILE A 126 -9.26 -11.27 -5.75
CA ILE A 126 -7.88 -11.52 -5.38
C ILE A 126 -7.78 -11.52 -3.86
N LYS A 127 -7.10 -12.52 -3.31
CA LYS A 127 -6.85 -12.68 -1.88
C LYS A 127 -5.37 -12.93 -1.62
N ILE A 128 -4.97 -12.72 -0.39
CA ILE A 128 -3.66 -13.15 0.10
C ILE A 128 -3.56 -14.67 -0.02
N GLY A 129 -2.43 -15.16 -0.53
CA GLY A 129 -2.18 -16.57 -0.80
C GLY A 129 -2.58 -17.06 -2.18
N ASP A 130 -3.27 -16.25 -2.98
CA ASP A 130 -3.59 -16.59 -4.37
C ASP A 130 -2.32 -16.70 -5.22
N ASN A 131 -2.36 -17.55 -6.25
CA ASN A 131 -1.29 -17.68 -7.23
C ASN A 131 -1.18 -16.39 -8.07
N ILE A 132 0.06 -15.95 -8.35
CA ILE A 132 0.30 -14.75 -9.15
C ILE A 132 -0.25 -14.81 -10.58
N SER A 133 -0.61 -15.99 -11.11
CA SER A 133 -1.22 -16.11 -12.45
C SER A 133 -2.50 -15.28 -12.62
N VAL A 134 -3.23 -15.01 -11.53
CA VAL A 134 -4.40 -14.11 -11.57
C VAL A 134 -4.02 -12.69 -12.00
N LEU A 135 -2.81 -12.26 -11.68
CA LEU A 135 -2.29 -10.92 -11.98
C LEU A 135 -1.85 -10.79 -13.44
N GLU A 136 -1.41 -11.88 -14.08
CA GLU A 136 -1.01 -11.89 -15.49
C GLU A 136 -2.17 -11.51 -16.42
N THR A 137 -3.38 -11.96 -16.09
CA THR A 137 -4.58 -11.65 -16.88
C THR A 137 -5.08 -10.23 -16.61
N LEU A 138 -4.93 -9.74 -15.38
CA LEU A 138 -5.42 -8.42 -14.99
C LEU A 138 -4.49 -7.29 -15.42
N PHE A 139 -3.18 -7.52 -15.30
CA PHE A 139 -2.11 -6.52 -15.43
C PHE A 139 -0.91 -7.11 -16.19
N PRO A 140 -1.06 -7.40 -17.50
CA PRO A 140 -0.05 -8.12 -18.27
C PRO A 140 1.30 -7.37 -18.39
N LYS A 141 1.29 -6.04 -18.49
CA LYS A 141 2.53 -5.24 -18.59
C LYS A 141 3.28 -5.23 -17.27
N SER A 142 2.58 -4.89 -16.18
CA SER A 142 3.14 -4.87 -14.83
C SER A 142 3.62 -6.26 -14.39
N PHE A 143 2.88 -7.30 -14.75
CA PHE A 143 3.25 -8.68 -14.48
C PHE A 143 4.55 -9.09 -15.19
N LEU A 144 4.72 -8.69 -16.47
CA LEU A 144 5.95 -8.99 -17.21
C LEU A 144 7.19 -8.37 -16.56
N ILE A 145 7.10 -7.11 -16.10
CA ILE A 145 8.18 -6.42 -15.39
C ILE A 145 8.49 -7.14 -14.08
N MET A 146 7.47 -7.41 -13.26
CA MET A 146 7.61 -8.13 -12.00
C MET A 146 8.24 -9.52 -12.21
N LYS A 147 7.79 -10.29 -13.22
CA LYS A 147 8.32 -11.63 -13.52
C LYS A 147 9.80 -11.60 -13.90
N LYS A 148 10.24 -10.59 -14.67
CA LYS A 148 11.66 -10.37 -14.97
C LYS A 148 12.47 -10.10 -13.70
N GLN A 149 11.97 -9.23 -12.83
CA GLN A 149 12.62 -8.92 -11.54
C GLN A 149 12.70 -10.16 -10.64
N LEU A 150 11.58 -10.88 -10.50
CA LEU A 150 11.47 -12.10 -9.68
C LEU A 150 12.50 -13.16 -10.09
N ASN A 151 12.73 -13.34 -11.40
CA ASN A 151 13.71 -14.27 -11.92
C ASN A 151 15.15 -13.79 -11.73
N LYS A 152 15.38 -12.47 -11.81
CA LYS A 152 16.70 -11.85 -11.68
C LYS A 152 17.19 -11.87 -10.22
N THR A 153 16.35 -11.45 -9.27
CA THR A 153 16.76 -11.26 -7.88
C THR A 153 16.62 -12.51 -7.02
N LYS A 154 15.71 -13.42 -7.41
CA LYS A 154 15.31 -14.58 -6.62
C LYS A 154 14.84 -14.22 -5.19
N SER A 155 14.25 -13.03 -5.06
CA SER A 155 13.72 -12.47 -3.81
C SER A 155 12.24 -12.12 -3.96
N ASN A 156 11.58 -11.76 -2.86
CA ASN A 156 10.29 -11.10 -2.95
C ASN A 156 10.41 -9.84 -3.80
N VAL A 157 9.35 -9.52 -4.53
CA VAL A 157 9.27 -8.36 -5.42
C VAL A 157 7.89 -7.73 -5.33
N PHE A 158 7.78 -6.47 -5.70
CA PHE A 158 6.52 -5.77 -5.81
C PHE A 158 6.10 -5.64 -7.28
N MET A 159 4.85 -6.00 -7.58
CA MET A 159 4.22 -5.62 -8.84
C MET A 159 3.51 -4.28 -8.65
N HIS A 160 3.79 -3.33 -9.53
CA HIS A 160 3.25 -1.96 -9.46
C HIS A 160 2.14 -1.79 -10.49
N VAL A 161 1.03 -1.17 -10.08
CA VAL A 161 -0.09 -0.77 -10.96
C VAL A 161 -0.49 0.66 -10.58
N PHE A 162 -0.58 1.55 -11.57
CA PHE A 162 -0.95 2.94 -11.32
C PHE A 162 -2.46 3.12 -11.14
N ILE A 163 -2.87 3.98 -10.22
CA ILE A 163 -4.28 4.35 -10.06
C ILE A 163 -4.52 5.68 -10.80
N LYS A 164 -5.18 5.62 -11.97
CA LYS A 164 -5.28 6.76 -12.91
C LYS A 164 -5.93 8.02 -12.33
N ASP A 165 -6.82 7.84 -11.37
CA ASP A 165 -7.58 8.94 -10.77
C ASP A 165 -6.78 9.70 -9.70
N TYR A 166 -5.59 9.21 -9.37
CA TYR A 166 -4.71 9.74 -8.36
C TYR A 166 -3.25 9.58 -8.82
N ASP A 167 -2.67 10.65 -9.37
CA ASP A 167 -1.30 10.64 -9.92
C ASP A 167 -0.26 10.10 -8.94
N SER A 168 -0.53 10.24 -7.64
CA SER A 168 0.34 9.81 -6.56
C SER A 168 0.01 8.48 -5.92
N TYR A 169 -0.94 7.69 -6.43
CA TYR A 169 -1.26 6.40 -5.81
C TYR A 169 -0.93 5.19 -6.66
N LEU A 170 -0.32 4.20 -6.01
CA LEU A 170 -0.02 2.89 -6.57
C LEU A 170 -0.81 1.79 -5.87
N LEU A 171 -1.24 0.81 -6.66
CA LEU A 171 -1.62 -0.51 -6.18
C LEU A 171 -0.41 -1.44 -6.32
N LEU A 172 0.04 -1.99 -5.20
CA LEU A 172 1.20 -2.84 -5.07
C LEU A 172 0.78 -4.25 -4.67
N PHE A 173 1.37 -5.25 -5.31
CA PHE A 173 1.26 -6.65 -4.90
C PHE A 173 2.65 -7.16 -4.50
N GLU A 174 2.86 -7.49 -3.22
CA GLU A 174 4.07 -8.18 -2.79
C GLU A 174 3.96 -9.65 -3.16
N ILE A 175 4.92 -10.13 -3.94
CA ILE A 175 4.99 -11.51 -4.40
C ILE A 175 6.06 -12.26 -3.64
N GLU A 176 5.67 -13.37 -3.02
CA GLU A 176 6.60 -14.28 -2.37
C GLU A 176 7.35 -15.14 -3.41
N TYR A 177 8.67 -15.11 -3.38
CA TYR A 177 9.49 -15.81 -4.38
C TYR A 177 9.36 -17.32 -4.34
N SER A 178 9.37 -17.91 -3.15
CA SER A 178 9.40 -19.35 -2.93
C SER A 178 8.10 -20.02 -3.39
N THR A 179 6.97 -19.38 -3.10
CA THR A 179 5.63 -19.96 -3.33
C THR A 179 4.95 -19.43 -4.59
N LYS A 180 5.44 -18.32 -5.15
CA LYS A 180 4.78 -17.58 -6.24
C LYS A 180 3.34 -17.21 -5.89
N LYS A 181 3.13 -16.79 -4.64
CA LYS A 181 1.85 -16.35 -4.10
C LYS A 181 1.89 -14.88 -3.71
N ILE A 182 0.70 -14.27 -3.70
CA ILE A 182 0.50 -12.91 -3.21
C ILE A 182 0.64 -12.93 -1.68
N LYS A 183 1.60 -12.19 -1.15
CA LYS A 183 1.89 -12.10 0.29
C LYS A 183 1.20 -10.90 0.94
N SER A 184 1.15 -9.77 0.25
CA SER A 184 0.45 -8.58 0.69
C SER A 184 -0.04 -7.75 -0.50
N ILE A 185 -1.05 -6.92 -0.26
CA ILE A 185 -1.57 -5.96 -1.24
C ILE A 185 -1.60 -4.60 -0.57
N THR A 186 -1.02 -3.59 -1.21
CA THR A 186 -0.96 -2.23 -0.68
C THR A 186 -1.54 -1.25 -1.68
N ILE A 187 -2.35 -0.30 -1.22
CA ILE A 187 -2.65 0.92 -1.97
C ILE A 187 -1.92 2.04 -1.25
N GLN A 188 -0.99 2.72 -1.90
CA GLN A 188 -0.05 3.62 -1.24
C GLN A 188 0.05 4.96 -1.98
N ASN A 189 0.11 6.03 -1.20
CA ASN A 189 0.46 7.38 -1.65
C ASN A 189 1.98 7.51 -1.81
N MET A 190 2.42 8.03 -2.96
CA MET A 190 3.79 8.22 -3.41
C MET A 190 4.29 9.67 -3.23
N ASP A 191 3.40 10.65 -3.03
CA ASP A 191 3.81 12.06 -2.86
C ASP A 191 4.56 12.32 -1.54
N ASN A 192 4.66 11.33 -0.66
CA ASN A 192 5.35 11.44 0.63
C ASN A 192 6.69 10.70 0.65
N THR A 193 7.30 10.43 -0.51
CA THR A 193 8.61 9.77 -0.63
C THR A 193 9.74 10.66 -1.12
N ASP A 194 9.48 11.96 -1.27
CA ASP A 194 10.48 12.98 -1.61
C ASP A 194 11.20 13.54 -0.38
#